data_AF-A0A2K9CNR1-F1
#
_entry.id   AF-A0A2K9CNR1-F1
#
_cell.length_a   1.000
_cell.length_b   1.000
_cell.length_c   1.000
_cell.angle_alpha   90.00
_cell.angle_beta   90.00
_cell.angle_gamma   90.00
#
_symmetry.space_group_name_H-M   'P 1'
#
loop_
_entity.id
_entity.type
_entity.pdbx_description
1 polymer ?
#
loop_
_entity_poly.entity_id
_entity_poly.type
_entity_poly.pdbx_seq_one_letter_code
_entity_poly.pdbx_strand_id
1 'polypeptide(L)'
;MFNLDEALRNHLAQRQRKPKAQFVAASVATLSPRSKSGRTRVVAAVASVATTHKTIASATAIIQWLKEEGAHLYVTDNTLCFRPTDWAQFAIVSAHWRALLHDLAAVDQEQKNGSGR
;
A
#
# COMPACT_ATOMS: atom_id res chain seq x y z
N MET A 1 -23.91 29.26 -12.99
CA MET A 1 -23.19 29.16 -11.70
C MET A 1 -23.22 27.71 -11.25
N PHE A 2 -22.11 27.16 -10.74
CA PHE A 2 -22.01 25.76 -10.32
C PHE A 2 -22.34 25.64 -8.83
N ASN A 3 -23.41 24.92 -8.48
CA ASN A 3 -23.82 24.73 -7.08
C ASN A 3 -23.24 23.42 -6.55
N LEU A 4 -22.34 23.53 -5.57
CA LEU A 4 -21.64 22.40 -4.94
C LEU A 4 -22.62 21.46 -4.20
N ASP A 5 -23.64 22.02 -3.54
CA ASP A 5 -24.65 21.23 -2.82
C ASP A 5 -25.50 20.37 -3.77
N GLU A 6 -25.82 20.90 -4.96
CA GLU A 6 -26.55 20.19 -6.01
C GLU A 6 -25.69 19.04 -6.57
N ALA A 7 -24.41 19.30 -6.83
CA ALA A 7 -23.47 18.28 -7.31
C ALA A 7 -23.27 17.15 -6.29
N LEU A 8 -23.20 17.49 -5.00
CA LEU A 8 -23.01 16.52 -3.92
C LEU A 8 -24.26 15.64 -3.73
N ARG A 9 -25.47 16.22 -3.74
CA ARG A 9 -26.73 15.46 -3.69
C ARG A 9 -26.85 14.52 -4.89
N ASN A 10 -26.53 14.99 -6.09
CA ASN A 10 -26.62 14.18 -7.30
C ASN A 10 -25.59 13.02 -7.30
N HIS A 11 -24.36 13.26 -6.83
CA HIS A 11 -23.35 12.21 -6.69
C HIS A 11 -23.77 11.11 -5.69
N LEU A 12 -24.35 11.51 -4.54
CA LEU A 12 -24.86 10.56 -3.54
C LEU A 12 -26.05 9.76 -4.08
N ALA A 13 -26.97 10.41 -4.81
CA ALA A 13 -28.10 9.75 -5.44
C ALA A 13 -27.67 8.70 -6.50
N GLN A 14 -26.60 8.97 -7.25
CA GLN A 14 -26.03 8.02 -8.21
C GLN A 14 -25.43 6.79 -7.52
N ARG A 15 -24.81 6.93 -6.34
CA ARG A 15 -24.27 5.78 -5.59
C ARG A 15 -25.37 4.85 -5.06
N GLN A 16 -26.49 5.40 -4.61
CA GLN A 16 -27.63 4.61 -4.13
C GLN A 16 -28.36 3.85 -5.25
N ARG A 17 -28.19 4.30 -6.51
CA ARG A 17 -28.80 3.69 -7.71
C ARG A 17 -27.87 2.72 -8.47
N LYS A 18 -26.82 2.19 -7.85
CA LYS A 18 -26.07 1.08 -8.47
C LYS A 18 -26.90 -0.21 -8.35
N PRO A 19 -27.33 -0.83 -9.46
CA PRO A 19 -28.00 -2.12 -9.38
C PRO A 19 -27.00 -3.15 -8.82
N LYS A 20 -27.49 -4.02 -7.93
CA LYS A 20 -26.76 -5.21 -7.46
C LYS A 20 -26.21 -5.93 -8.69
N ALA A 21 -24.89 -5.93 -8.86
CA ALA A 21 -24.23 -6.71 -9.90
C ALA A 21 -24.55 -8.19 -9.65
N GLN A 22 -25.49 -8.73 -10.42
CA GLN A 22 -25.71 -10.17 -10.51
C GLN A 22 -24.53 -10.73 -11.30
N PHE A 23 -23.57 -11.30 -10.59
CA PHE A 23 -22.50 -12.08 -11.20
C PHE A 23 -23.11 -13.36 -11.78
N VAL A 24 -23.21 -13.43 -13.10
CA VAL A 24 -23.51 -14.66 -13.82
C VAL A 24 -22.18 -15.38 -14.05
N ALA A 25 -21.98 -16.51 -13.37
CA ALA A 25 -20.86 -17.40 -13.62
C ALA A 25 -21.10 -18.17 -14.93
N ALA A 26 -20.51 -17.69 -16.03
CA ALA A 26 -20.43 -18.45 -17.26
C ALA A 26 -19.22 -19.39 -17.18
N SER A 27 -19.45 -20.63 -16.76
CA SER A 27 -18.49 -21.73 -16.93
C SER A 27 -18.32 -22.02 -18.41
N VAL A 28 -17.15 -21.71 -18.98
CA VAL A 28 -16.74 -22.21 -20.29
C VAL A 28 -15.57 -23.17 -20.08
N ALA A 29 -15.89 -24.45 -20.12
CA ALA A 29 -14.92 -25.52 -20.30
C ALA A 29 -14.62 -25.64 -21.80
N THR A 30 -13.43 -25.22 -22.23
CA THR A 30 -12.88 -25.65 -23.52
C THR A 30 -11.40 -25.95 -23.34
N LEU A 31 -11.13 -27.26 -23.29
CA LEU A 31 -9.84 -27.92 -23.39
C LEU A 31 -9.12 -27.55 -24.69
N SER A 32 -7.82 -27.26 -24.62
CA SER A 32 -6.88 -27.57 -25.71
C SER A 32 -5.43 -27.59 -25.19
N PRO A 33 -4.56 -28.49 -25.68
CA PRO A 33 -3.39 -28.95 -24.95
C PRO A 33 -2.08 -28.25 -25.37
N ARG A 34 -1.23 -28.07 -24.35
CA ARG A 34 0.23 -28.23 -24.37
C ARG A 34 1.02 -27.42 -25.41
N SER A 35 1.47 -26.24 -24.97
CA SER A 35 2.68 -25.59 -25.49
C SER A 35 3.89 -26.03 -24.64
N LYS A 36 4.79 -26.83 -25.23
CA LYS A 36 6.16 -26.99 -24.70
C LYS A 36 6.93 -25.74 -25.12
N SER A 37 7.21 -24.82 -24.18
CA SER A 37 8.25 -23.81 -24.37
C SER A 37 9.53 -24.26 -23.68
N GLY A 38 10.61 -24.21 -24.44
CA GLY A 38 11.93 -24.72 -24.11
C GLY A 38 12.53 -24.12 -22.85
N ARG A 39 13.16 -25.01 -22.10
CA ARG A 39 14.07 -24.74 -21.00
C ARG A 39 15.20 -23.80 -21.45
N THR A 40 15.34 -22.62 -20.85
CA THR A 40 16.53 -22.19 -20.07
C THR A 40 16.48 -20.70 -19.73
N ARG A 41 16.89 -20.43 -18.48
CA ARG A 41 17.15 -19.16 -17.79
C ARG A 41 16.04 -18.58 -16.91
N VAL A 42 16.51 -18.19 -15.74
CA VAL A 42 15.88 -17.47 -14.63
C VAL A 42 15.10 -18.34 -13.64
N VAL A 43 15.81 -19.28 -13.01
CA VAL A 43 15.44 -19.78 -11.67
C VAL A 43 16.61 -19.48 -10.73
N ALA A 44 16.76 -18.20 -10.39
CA ALA A 44 17.68 -17.74 -9.35
C ALA A 44 17.25 -16.38 -8.81
N ALA A 45 15.96 -16.20 -8.50
CA ALA A 45 15.48 -15.05 -7.75
C ALA A 45 14.19 -15.35 -6.94
N VAL A 46 13.85 -16.63 -6.74
CA VAL A 46 12.66 -17.04 -5.97
C VAL A 46 13.02 -17.43 -4.53
N ALA A 47 14.25 -17.18 -4.08
CA ALA A 47 14.68 -17.43 -2.70
C ALA A 47 14.80 -16.15 -1.85
N SER A 48 14.64 -14.95 -2.43
CA SER A 48 14.70 -13.68 -1.69
C SER A 48 13.33 -13.14 -1.22
N VAL A 49 12.23 -13.70 -1.73
CA VAL A 49 10.87 -13.20 -1.44
C VAL A 49 10.30 -13.79 -0.14
N ALA A 50 10.95 -14.79 0.44
CA ALA A 50 10.47 -15.46 1.66
C ALA A 50 11.14 -14.97 2.96
N THR A 51 12.17 -14.12 2.89
CA THR A 51 12.97 -13.72 4.07
C THR A 51 12.58 -12.37 4.69
N THR A 52 11.55 -11.68 4.19
CA THR A 52 11.19 -10.34 4.70
C THR A 52 9.72 -10.22 5.14
N HIS A 53 9.07 -11.35 5.44
CA HIS A 53 7.80 -11.40 6.17
C HIS A 53 8.00 -11.88 7.60
N LYS A 54 9.16 -11.59 8.19
CA LYS A 54 9.46 -11.88 9.59
C LYS A 54 8.66 -10.88 10.43
N THR A 55 7.42 -11.26 10.75
CA THR A 55 6.56 -10.69 11.79
C THR A 55 6.97 -9.26 12.19
N ILE A 56 6.66 -8.29 11.33
CA ILE A 56 6.97 -6.90 11.65
C ILE A 56 5.97 -6.46 12.71
N ALA A 57 6.30 -6.68 13.98
CA ALA A 57 5.39 -6.48 15.10
C ALA A 57 5.32 -5.00 15.53
N SER A 58 6.31 -4.18 15.19
CA SER A 58 6.40 -2.77 15.60
C SER A 58 6.57 -1.83 14.40
N ALA A 59 5.98 -0.63 14.51
CA ALA A 59 6.08 0.40 13.47
C ALA A 59 7.54 0.82 13.23
N THR A 60 8.37 0.87 14.28
CA THR A 60 9.82 1.11 14.16
C THR A 60 10.53 0.08 13.26
N ALA A 61 10.14 -1.19 13.33
CA ALA A 61 10.72 -2.23 12.48
C ALA A 61 10.29 -2.08 11.00
N ILE A 62 9.07 -1.61 10.74
CA ILE A 62 8.62 -1.26 9.39
C ILE A 62 9.46 -0.09 8.85
N ILE A 63 9.69 0.96 9.65
CA ILE A 63 10.48 2.13 9.26
C ILE A 63 11.92 1.72 8.90
N GLN A 64 12.54 0.89 9.73
CA GLN A 64 13.90 0.41 9.51
C GLN A 64 14.00 -0.45 8.25
N TRP A 65 13.05 -1.37 8.07
CA TRP A 65 12.97 -2.19 6.86
C TRP A 65 12.80 -1.33 5.59
N LEU A 66 11.89 -0.36 5.61
CA LEU A 66 11.69 0.55 4.48
C LEU A 66 12.97 1.32 4.14
N LYS A 67 13.72 1.75 5.15
CA LYS A 67 15.00 2.44 4.96
C LYS A 67 16.06 1.54 4.32
N GLU A 68 16.10 0.26 4.71
CA GLU A 68 17.01 -0.75 4.13
C GLU A 68 16.66 -1.05 2.66
N GLU A 69 15.37 -1.09 2.32
CA GLU A 69 14.87 -1.22 0.94
C GLU A 69 14.98 0.09 0.13
N GLY A 70 15.53 1.16 0.72
CA GLY A 70 15.68 2.47 0.07
C GLY A 70 14.39 3.25 -0.12
N ALA A 71 13.29 2.83 0.51
CA ALA A 71 12.05 3.57 0.51
C ALA A 71 12.13 4.76 1.48
N HIS A 72 11.54 5.90 1.09
CA HIS A 72 11.58 7.09 1.94
C HIS A 72 10.23 7.26 2.64
N LEU A 73 10.27 7.39 3.97
CA LEU A 73 9.11 7.62 4.80
C LEU A 73 9.40 8.78 5.77
N TYR A 74 8.56 9.81 5.76
CA TYR A 74 8.69 10.97 6.63
C TYR A 74 7.33 11.58 6.97
N VAL A 75 7.29 12.43 8.00
CA VAL A 75 6.07 13.15 8.40
C VAL A 75 6.26 14.64 8.17
N THR A 76 5.23 15.29 7.63
CA THR A 76 5.20 16.74 7.42
C THR A 76 3.80 17.23 7.71
N ASP A 77 3.65 18.22 8.60
CA ASP A 77 2.34 18.81 8.95
C ASP A 77 1.26 17.76 9.24
N ASN A 78 1.59 16.77 10.07
CA ASN A 78 0.71 15.64 10.43
C ASN A 78 0.30 14.73 9.24
N THR A 79 1.01 14.83 8.12
CA THR A 79 0.82 14.00 6.93
C THR A 79 1.96 13.01 6.81
N LEU A 80 1.64 11.72 6.60
CA LEU A 80 2.62 10.68 6.34
C LEU A 80 2.96 10.69 4.85
N CYS A 81 4.18 11.11 4.52
CA CYS A 81 4.70 11.13 3.16
C CYS A 81 5.54 9.87 2.91
N PHE A 82 5.16 9.13 1.86
CA PHE A 82 5.79 7.86 1.52
C PHE A 82 6.18 7.82 0.04
N ARG A 83 7.45 7.49 -0.22
CA ARG A 83 7.99 7.21 -1.55
C ARG A 83 8.37 5.72 -1.61
N PRO A 84 7.52 4.86 -2.18
CA PRO A 84 7.83 3.45 -2.33
C PRO A 84 8.97 3.21 -3.33
N THR A 85 9.77 2.18 -3.07
CA THR A 85 10.66 1.57 -4.06
C THR A 85 9.95 0.42 -4.79
N ASP A 86 9.08 -0.29 -4.07
CA ASP A 86 8.24 -1.37 -4.58
C ASP A 86 6.78 -1.13 -4.17
N TRP A 87 5.85 -1.42 -5.07
CA TRP A 87 4.41 -1.36 -4.82
C TRP A 87 3.94 -2.33 -3.74
N ALA A 88 4.65 -3.43 -3.50
CA ALA A 88 4.35 -4.33 -2.38
C ALA A 88 4.44 -3.63 -1.01
N GLN A 89 5.31 -2.62 -0.88
CA GLN A 89 5.49 -1.85 0.36
C GLN A 89 4.25 -1.02 0.70
N PHE A 90 3.48 -0.59 -0.31
CA PHE A 90 2.28 0.22 -0.10
C PHE A 90 1.22 -0.54 0.72
N ALA A 91 1.04 -1.84 0.47
CA ALA A 91 0.08 -2.64 1.24
C ALA A 91 0.43 -2.66 2.74
N ILE A 92 1.72 -2.80 3.07
CA ILE A 92 2.22 -2.83 4.45
C ILE A 92 2.08 -1.45 5.10
N VAL A 93 2.54 -0.39 4.44
CA VAL A 93 2.44 0.99 4.96
C VAL A 93 0.98 1.39 5.16
N SER A 94 0.10 1.05 4.22
CA SER A 94 -1.34 1.34 4.31
C SER A 94 -2.04 0.57 5.43
N ALA A 95 -1.55 -0.61 5.82
CA ALA A 95 -2.11 -1.35 6.96
C ALA A 95 -1.68 -0.72 8.31
N HIS A 96 -0.49 -0.13 8.37
CA HIS A 96 0.14 0.35 9.61
C HIS A 96 0.31 1.87 9.70
N TRP A 97 -0.31 2.64 8.80
CA TRP A 97 -0.06 4.09 8.65
C TRP A 97 -0.27 4.92 9.93
N ARG A 98 -1.25 4.58 10.77
CA ARG A 98 -1.49 5.28 12.05
C ARG A 98 -0.35 5.10 13.04
N ALA A 99 0.17 3.87 13.15
CA ALA A 99 1.27 3.57 14.04
C ALA A 99 2.56 4.24 13.55
N LEU A 100 2.80 4.21 12.23
CA LEU A 100 3.93 4.89 11.60
C LEU A 100 3.90 6.41 11.82
N LEU A 101 2.73 7.02 11.66
CA LEU A 101 2.55 8.45 11.88
C LEU A 101 2.87 8.85 13.33
N HIS A 102 2.39 8.06 14.30
CA HIS A 102 2.63 8.34 15.72
C HIS A 102 4.11 8.21 16.11
N ASP A 103 4.77 7.13 15.67
CA ASP A 103 6.19 6.90 15.95
C ASP A 103 7.07 8.01 15.32
N LEU A 104 6.79 8.39 14.08
CA LEU A 104 7.54 9.45 13.40
C LEU A 104 7.26 10.84 13.96
N ALA A 105 6.02 11.11 14.38
CA ALA A 105 5.67 12.38 15.03
C ALA A 105 6.35 12.51 16.40
N ALA A 106 6.48 11.42 17.16
CA ALA A 106 7.22 11.42 18.42
C ALA A 106 8.70 11.79 18.21
N VAL A 107 9.33 11.25 17.16
CA VAL A 107 10.72 11.56 16.79
C VAL A 107 10.87 13.02 16.34
N ASP A 108 9.95 13.55 15.52
CA ASP A 108 9.98 14.95 15.08
C ASP A 108 9.78 15.94 16.24
N GLN A 109 8.89 15.62 17.19
CA GLN A 109 8.72 16.41 18.41
C GLN A 109 9.98 16.41 19.28
N GLU A 110 10.63 15.27 19.44
CA GLU A 110 11.88 15.18 20.20
C GLU A 110 12.99 16.03 19.56
N GLN A 111 13.12 16.02 18.22
CA GLN A 111 14.08 16.88 17.52
C GLN A 111 13.78 18.38 17.67
N LYS A 112 12.50 18.77 17.58
CA LYS A 112 12.07 20.16 17.79
C LYS A 112 12.32 20.63 19.23
N ASN A 113 12.09 19.76 20.21
CA ASN A 113 12.30 20.08 21.62
C ASN A 113 13.79 20.05 22.03
N GLY A 114 14.62 19.27 21.33
CA GLY A 114 16.06 19.15 21.58
C GLY A 114 16.92 20.28 21.00
N SER A 115 16.41 21.04 20.03
CA SER A 115 17.14 22.13 19.36
C SER A 115 17.10 23.47 20.12
N GLY A 116 16.72 23.47 21.40
CA GLY A 116 16.56 24.65 22.24
C GLY A 116 17.73 24.94 23.20
N ARG A 117 18.95 24.47 22.92
CA ARG A 117 20.15 24.75 23.73
C ARG A 117 21.19 25.54 22.95
#